data_AF-A0A068VDM6-F1
#
_entry.id   AF-A0A068VDM6-F1
#
_cell.length_a   1.000
_cell.length_b   1.000
_cell.length_c   1.000
_cell.angle_alpha   90.00
_cell.angle_beta   90.00
_cell.angle_gamma   90.00
#
_symmetry.space_group_name_H-M   'P 1'
#
loop_
_entity.id
_entity.type
_entity.pdbx_description
1 polymer ?
#
loop_
_entity_poly.entity_id
_entity_poly.type
_entity_poly.pdbx_seq_one_letter_code
_entity_poly.pdbx_strand_id
1 'polypeptide(L)'
;MPRSPSSFFINIKNIFLPYPRCVLTKEQTLDSARNIQFSISSVYIRVAQETHQDGFPHLHYLIQFTSKFCIESARFFDIKSPNSNSMFHPNVQGARSSSAVRDYISKYGDFVE
;
A
#
# COMPACT_ATOMS: atom_id res chain seq x y z
N MET A 1 -15.63 13.35 -29.50
CA MET A 1 -15.66 13.59 -28.04
C MET A 1 -14.24 13.42 -27.51
N PRO A 2 -13.66 14.39 -26.79
CA PRO A 2 -12.37 14.18 -26.15
C PRO A 2 -12.53 13.05 -25.13
N ARG A 3 -11.69 12.01 -25.23
CA ARG A 3 -11.60 10.95 -24.22
C ARG A 3 -11.22 11.65 -22.91
N SER A 4 -12.11 11.66 -21.93
CA SER A 4 -11.79 12.11 -20.57
C SER A 4 -10.47 11.46 -20.15
N PRO A 5 -9.55 12.20 -19.51
CA PRO A 5 -8.26 11.67 -19.11
C PRO A 5 -8.50 10.36 -18.37
N SER A 6 -7.83 9.29 -18.79
CA SER A 6 -8.01 7.94 -18.26
C SER A 6 -7.93 7.96 -16.75
N SER A 7 -9.09 8.00 -16.09
CA SER A 7 -9.19 8.04 -14.63
C SER A 7 -8.47 6.83 -14.08
N PHE A 8 -7.63 7.06 -13.08
CA PHE A 8 -6.93 5.98 -12.38
C PHE A 8 -7.97 5.02 -11.81
N PHE A 9 -8.11 3.83 -12.39
CA PHE A 9 -9.13 2.88 -12.00
C PHE A 9 -8.50 1.51 -11.78
N ILE A 10 -8.58 1.02 -10.54
CA ILE A 10 -8.11 -0.30 -10.17
C ILE A 10 -9.25 -1.06 -9.49
N ASN A 11 -9.55 -2.27 -9.98
CA ASN A 11 -10.59 -3.14 -9.44
C ASN A 11 -10.04 -4.52 -9.12
N ILE A 12 -9.53 -4.70 -7.89
CA ILE A 12 -8.79 -5.90 -7.49
C ILE A 12 -9.01 -6.24 -6.01
N LYS A 13 -8.71 -7.48 -5.62
CA LYS A 13 -8.83 -7.93 -4.22
C LYS A 13 -7.58 -7.64 -3.39
N ASN A 14 -6.40 -7.77 -3.98
CA ASN A 14 -5.12 -7.61 -3.29
C ASN A 14 -4.40 -6.40 -3.86
N ILE A 15 -4.10 -5.43 -3.02
CA ILE A 15 -3.42 -4.20 -3.39
C ILE A 15 -2.05 -4.21 -2.73
N PHE A 16 -1.07 -3.82 -3.51
CA PHE A 16 0.32 -3.73 -3.13
C PHE A 16 0.80 -2.29 -3.32
N LEU A 17 1.37 -1.73 -2.27
CA LEU A 17 1.66 -0.31 -2.11
C LEU A 17 3.11 -0.15 -1.63
N PRO A 18 4.09 -0.19 -2.54
CA PRO A 18 5.45 0.20 -2.25
C PRO A 18 5.54 1.72 -2.14
N TYR A 19 6.04 2.17 -1.00
CA TYR A 19 6.40 3.55 -0.68
C TYR A 19 7.92 3.69 -0.78
N PRO A 20 8.43 4.28 -1.87
CA PRO A 20 9.87 4.53 -2.00
C PRO A 20 10.31 5.64 -1.04
N ARG A 21 11.52 5.52 -0.48
CA ARG A 21 12.12 6.52 0.42
C ARG A 21 11.18 6.97 1.56
N CYS A 22 10.52 6.00 2.19
CA CYS A 22 9.59 6.26 3.28
C CYS A 22 10.33 6.19 4.62
N VAL A 23 10.40 7.30 5.33
CA VAL A 23 10.99 7.35 6.69
C VAL A 23 10.02 6.91 7.78
N LEU A 24 8.78 6.57 7.42
CA LEU A 24 7.80 6.08 8.37
C LEU A 24 8.13 4.66 8.79
N THR A 25 7.87 4.37 10.06
CA THR A 25 7.96 3.02 10.59
C THR A 25 6.77 2.20 10.13
N LYS A 26 6.98 0.90 9.96
CA LYS A 26 5.94 -0.07 9.63
C LYS A 26 4.69 0.03 10.53
N GLU A 27 4.89 0.30 11.82
CA GLU A 27 3.83 0.48 12.82
C GLU A 27 2.97 1.73 12.55
N GLN A 28 3.58 2.87 12.21
CA GLN A 28 2.84 4.10 11.92
C GLN A 28 2.05 3.99 10.64
N THR A 29 2.60 3.32 9.62
CA THR A 29 1.86 3.02 8.41
C THR A 29 0.70 2.06 8.67
N LEU A 30 0.89 1.06 9.53
CA LEU A 30 -0.17 0.14 9.93
C LEU A 30 -1.30 0.86 10.68
N ASP A 31 -0.96 1.74 11.62
CA ASP A 31 -1.93 2.56 12.35
C ASP A 31 -2.72 3.47 11.39
N SER A 32 -2.01 4.16 10.50
CA SER A 32 -2.63 4.98 9.44
C SER A 32 -3.59 4.14 8.59
N ALA A 33 -3.15 2.95 8.16
CA ALA A 33 -3.95 2.03 7.38
C ALA A 33 -5.20 1.54 8.11
N ARG A 34 -5.12 1.30 9.43
CA ARG A 34 -6.26 0.95 10.28
C ARG A 34 -7.24 2.11 10.46
N ASN A 35 -6.74 3.35 10.41
CA ASN A 35 -7.55 4.55 10.52
C ASN A 35 -8.31 4.89 9.22
N ILE A 36 -7.83 4.43 8.06
CA ILE A 36 -8.51 4.62 6.78
C ILE A 36 -9.84 3.88 6.79
N GLN A 37 -10.94 4.61 6.59
CA GLN A 37 -12.25 4.01 6.35
C GLN A 37 -12.31 3.41 4.94
N PHE A 38 -12.28 2.08 4.88
CA PHE A 38 -12.54 1.35 3.65
C PHE A 38 -14.05 1.12 3.48
N SER A 39 -14.54 1.23 2.25
CA SER A 39 -15.95 0.91 1.93
C SER A 39 -16.23 -0.60 2.03
N ILE A 40 -15.19 -1.44 2.05
CA ILE A 40 -15.29 -2.89 2.20
C ILE A 40 -14.34 -3.39 3.29
N SER A 41 -14.68 -4.50 3.94
CA SER A 41 -13.83 -5.09 4.98
C SER A 41 -12.51 -5.60 4.41
N SER A 42 -11.41 -5.16 5.02
CA SER A 42 -10.09 -5.74 4.84
C SER A 42 -10.01 -7.07 5.59
N VAL A 43 -9.49 -8.10 4.92
CA VAL A 43 -9.24 -9.43 5.49
C VAL A 43 -7.86 -9.48 6.12
N TYR A 44 -6.91 -8.79 5.48
CA TYR A 44 -5.51 -8.90 5.83
C TYR A 44 -4.80 -7.60 5.47
N ILE A 45 -4.05 -7.08 6.41
CA ILE A 45 -3.26 -5.86 6.29
C ILE A 45 -1.88 -6.26 6.79
N ARG A 46 -0.85 -6.03 5.98
CA ARG A 46 0.53 -6.29 6.39
C ARG A 46 1.45 -5.21 5.87
N VAL A 47 2.34 -4.72 6.72
CA VAL A 47 3.35 -3.74 6.37
C VAL A 47 4.72 -4.34 6.61
N ALA A 48 5.57 -4.33 5.60
CA ALA A 48 6.96 -4.76 5.68
C ALA A 48 7.88 -3.58 5.39
N GLN A 49 9.06 -3.56 6.00
CA GLN A 49 10.09 -2.57 5.70
C GLN A 49 11.28 -3.28 5.04
N GLU A 50 11.71 -2.76 3.90
CA GLU A 50 12.86 -3.25 3.14
C GLU A 50 13.93 -2.17 3.14
N THR A 51 15.13 -2.48 3.62
CA THR A 51 16.28 -1.60 3.36
C THR A 51 16.75 -1.86 1.94
N HIS A 52 16.51 -0.90 1.04
CA HIS A 52 16.92 -1.06 -0.35
C HIS A 52 18.44 -0.96 -0.47
N GLN A 53 19.01 -1.53 -1.53
CA GLN A 53 20.47 -1.47 -1.78
C GLN A 53 21.01 -0.04 -1.91
N ASP A 54 20.13 0.93 -2.22
CA ASP A 54 20.43 2.36 -2.27
C ASP A 54 20.67 2.98 -0.88
N GLY A 55 20.51 2.21 0.20
CA GLY A 55 20.68 2.64 1.60
C GLY A 55 19.45 3.32 2.19
N PHE A 56 18.42 3.60 1.38
CA PHE A 56 17.16 4.17 1.85
C PHE A 56 16.13 3.10 2.21
N PRO A 57 15.34 3.31 3.27
CA PRO A 57 14.24 2.42 3.62
C PRO A 57 13.10 2.56 2.61
N HIS A 58 12.65 1.41 2.10
CA HIS A 58 11.42 1.24 1.34
C HIS A 58 10.39 0.59 2.25
N LEU A 59 9.16 1.07 2.17
CA LEU A 59 8.07 0.50 2.94
C LEU A 59 7.09 -0.16 1.99
N HIS A 60 6.75 -1.40 2.27
CA HIS A 60 5.89 -2.23 1.44
C HIS A 60 4.62 -2.52 2.19
N TYR A 61 3.52 -1.95 1.72
CA TYR A 61 2.22 -2.13 2.33
C TYR A 61 1.36 -3.05 1.46
N LEU A 62 0.78 -4.06 2.09
CA LEU A 62 -0.10 -5.01 1.44
C LEU A 62 -1.45 -5.07 2.14
N ILE A 63 -2.51 -4.99 1.35
CA ILE A 63 -3.88 -5.12 1.83
C ILE A 63 -4.66 -6.09 0.94
N GLN A 64 -5.38 -6.99 1.59
CA GLN A 64 -6.32 -7.90 0.95
C GLN A 64 -7.71 -7.62 1.47
N PHE A 65 -8.65 -7.52 0.54
CA PHE A 65 -10.05 -7.32 0.82
C PHE A 65 -10.86 -8.59 0.58
N THR A 66 -12.03 -8.67 1.21
CA THR A 66 -12.99 -9.79 1.02
C THR A 66 -13.46 -9.88 -0.44
N SER A 67 -13.70 -8.71 -1.04
CA SER A 67 -14.16 -8.52 -2.41
C SER A 67 -13.23 -7.61 -3.19
N LYS A 68 -13.48 -7.45 -4.49
CA LYS A 68 -12.65 -6.53 -5.28
C LYS A 68 -12.93 -5.10 -4.83
N PHE A 69 -11.89 -4.38 -4.41
CA PHE A 69 -11.98 -2.97 -4.08
C PHE A 69 -11.78 -2.13 -5.33
N CYS A 70 -12.66 -1.15 -5.51
CA CYS A 70 -12.57 -0.18 -6.58
C CYS A 70 -11.83 1.05 -6.06
N ILE A 71 -10.70 1.37 -6.68
CA ILE A 71 -9.91 2.56 -6.39
C ILE A 71 -9.97 3.46 -7.61
N GLU A 72 -10.57 4.63 -7.42
CA GLU A 72 -10.71 5.66 -8.46
C GLU A 72 -9.69 6.79 -8.31
N SER A 73 -8.95 6.81 -7.21
CA SER A 73 -7.95 7.82 -6.89
C SER A 73 -6.67 7.18 -6.39
N ALA A 74 -5.56 7.45 -7.09
CA ALA A 74 -4.23 7.02 -6.65
C ALA A 74 -3.83 7.63 -5.29
N ARG A 75 -4.47 8.74 -4.90
CA ARG A 75 -4.19 9.45 -3.64
C ARG A 75 -4.89 8.85 -2.41
N PHE A 76 -5.73 7.84 -2.62
CA PHE A 76 -6.48 7.22 -1.53
C PHE A 76 -5.55 6.64 -0.44
N PHE A 77 -4.36 6.21 -0.83
CA PHE A 77 -3.35 5.63 0.06
C PHE A 77 -2.19 6.59 0.36
N ASP A 78 -2.34 7.89 0.13
CA ASP A 78 -1.33 8.88 0.55
C ASP A 78 -1.22 8.85 2.08
N ILE A 79 0.01 8.68 2.58
CA ILE A 79 0.29 8.73 4.02
C ILE A 79 0.96 10.05 4.33
N LYS A 80 0.41 10.79 5.29
CA LYS A 80 1.04 12.01 5.81
C LYS A 80 1.98 11.64 6.95
N SER A 81 3.19 12.19 6.95
CA SER A 81 4.07 12.05 8.11
C SER A 81 3.53 12.84 9.31
N PRO A 82 3.54 12.27 10.52
CA PRO A 82 3.17 13.03 11.72
C PRO A 82 4.29 13.98 12.16
N ASN A 83 5.55 13.63 11.90
CA ASN A 83 6.72 14.40 12.31
C ASN A 83 7.21 15.41 11.25
N SER A 84 6.73 15.28 10.00
CA SER A 84 7.10 16.18 8.91
C SER A 84 5.87 16.53 8.10
N ASN A 85 5.81 17.70 7.46
CA ASN A 85 4.72 18.02 6.53
C ASN A 85 4.88 17.32 5.16
N SER A 86 5.71 16.28 5.08
CA SER A 86 5.91 15.44 3.89
C SER A 86 4.76 14.47 3.71
N MET A 87 4.34 14.30 2.46
CA MET A 87 3.32 13.32 2.04
C MET A 87 4.01 12.22 1.22
N PHE A 88 3.71 10.96 1.54
CA PHE A 88 4.27 9.80 0.87
C PHE A 88 3.22 9.19 -0.05
N HIS A 89 3.51 9.23 -1.34
CA HIS A 89 2.67 8.66 -2.37
C HIS A 89 3.15 7.26 -2.74
N PRO A 90 2.33 6.21 -2.53
CA PRO A 90 2.69 4.86 -2.94
C PRO A 90 2.48 4.67 -4.44
N ASN A 91 3.18 3.69 -5.00
CA ASN A 91 2.83 3.19 -6.33
C ASN A 91 1.76 2.10 -6.21
N VAL A 92 0.48 2.47 -6.29
CA VAL A 92 -0.65 1.54 -6.15
C VAL A 92 -0.63 0.48 -7.26
N GLN A 93 -0.29 -0.75 -6.89
CA GLN A 93 -0.18 -1.89 -7.79
C GLN A 93 -1.11 -3.01 -7.37
N GLY A 94 -1.62 -3.74 -8.36
CA GLY A 94 -2.51 -4.84 -8.11
C GLY A 94 -1.87 -6.20 -8.16
N ALA A 95 -1.99 -6.96 -7.07
CA ALA A 95 -1.57 -8.35 -7.05
C ALA A 95 -2.73 -9.27 -7.46
N ARG A 96 -2.60 -9.87 -8.64
CA ARG A 96 -3.60 -10.83 -9.17
C ARG A 96 -3.56 -12.18 -8.43
N SER A 97 -2.41 -12.58 -7.88
CA SER A 97 -2.21 -13.89 -7.28
C SER A 97 -1.91 -13.81 -5.80
N SER A 98 -2.67 -14.54 -4.99
CA SER A 98 -2.42 -14.70 -3.54
C SER A 98 -1.06 -15.34 -3.24
N SER A 99 -0.56 -16.21 -4.12
CA SER A 99 0.78 -16.80 -3.99
C SER A 99 1.89 -15.77 -4.14
N ALA A 100 1.75 -14.82 -5.09
CA ALA A 100 2.71 -13.75 -5.28
C ALA A 100 2.77 -12.82 -4.06
N VAL A 101 1.60 -12.52 -3.47
CA VAL A 101 1.47 -11.77 -2.22
C VAL A 101 2.21 -12.45 -1.07
N ARG A 102 2.02 -13.76 -0.89
CA ARG A 102 2.68 -14.52 0.18
C ARG A 102 4.19 -14.60 0.01
N ASP A 103 4.65 -14.93 -1.19
CA ASP A 103 6.08 -14.99 -1.51
C ASP A 103 6.76 -13.64 -1.27
N TYR A 104 6.09 -12.57 -1.67
CA TYR A 104 6.57 -11.21 -1.49
C TYR A 104 6.83 -10.90 -0.02
N ILE A 105 5.87 -11.19 0.86
CA ILE A 105 6.03 -10.92 2.28
C ILE A 105 7.11 -11.80 2.91
N SER A 106 7.20 -13.06 2.48
CA SER A 106 8.19 -14.00 3.01
C SER A 106 9.63 -13.56 2.74
N LYS A 107 9.86 -12.69 1.74
CA LYS A 107 11.21 -12.19 1.40
C LYS A 107 11.79 -11.22 2.41
N TYR A 108 10.95 -10.48 3.13
CA TYR A 108 11.43 -9.34 3.93
C TYR A 108 11.77 -9.69 5.37
N GLY A 109 11.19 -10.76 5.93
CA GLY A 109 11.47 -11.24 7.29
C GLY A 109 11.03 -10.29 8.42
N ASP A 110 10.93 -8.98 8.17
CA ASP A 110 10.57 -7.94 9.11
C ASP A 110 9.25 -7.25 8.66
N PHE A 111 8.14 -7.71 9.23
CA PHE A 111 6.79 -7.23 8.92
C PHE A 111 5.91 -7.10 10.17
N VAL A 112 4.81 -6.35 10.06
CA VAL A 112 3.76 -6.19 11.08
C VAL A 112 2.38 -6.40 10.45
N GLU A 113 1.42 -6.91 11.24
CA GLU A 113 0.03 -7.25 10.87
C GLU A 113 -1.01 -6.70 11.87
#